data_AF-A0AAD4R0P0-F1
#
_entry.id   AF-A0AAD4R0P0-F1
#
_cell.length_a   1.000
_cell.length_b   1.000
_cell.length_c   1.000
_cell.angle_alpha   90.00
_cell.angle_beta   90.00
_cell.angle_gamma   90.00
#
_symmetry.space_group_name_H-M   'P 1'
#
loop_
_entity.id
_entity.type
_entity.pdbx_description
1 polymer ?
#
loop_
_entity_poly.entity_id
_entity_poly.type
_entity_poly.pdbx_seq_one_letter_code
_entity_poly.pdbx_strand_id
1 'polypeptide(L)'
;MVKAIEDGVTDAIGLGRPSTTEIDLPAKILKDGVQSAKLNLSENDLKVSGAIYSFQMWQAQQTPYKEGVDLNEGLLDVSDPEVVTEFKNGFSKFIENIDVHLEKSNGRPLLFVDSLIENLPESLVLKAQA
;
A
#
# COMPACT_ATOMS: atom_id res chain seq x y z
N MET A 1 -10.73 19.79 -5.68
CA MET A 1 -11.02 18.41 -6.13
C MET A 1 -12.50 18.25 -6.40
N VAL A 2 -13.38 18.34 -5.39
CA VAL A 2 -14.85 18.30 -5.57
C VAL A 2 -15.35 19.28 -6.62
N LYS A 3 -14.96 20.55 -6.49
CA LYS A 3 -15.31 21.58 -7.47
C LYS A 3 -14.88 21.28 -8.92
N ALA A 4 -13.76 20.55 -9.11
CA ALA A 4 -13.33 20.18 -10.46
C ALA A 4 -14.25 19.11 -11.10
N ILE A 5 -14.88 18.26 -10.29
CA ILE A 5 -15.92 17.34 -10.75
C ILE A 5 -17.22 18.12 -11.01
N GLU A 6 -17.64 18.97 -10.07
CA GLU A 6 -18.88 19.76 -10.19
C GLU A 6 -18.87 20.72 -11.40
N ASP A 7 -17.73 21.34 -11.68
CA ASP A 7 -17.53 22.23 -12.82
C ASP A 7 -17.32 21.46 -14.15
N GLY A 8 -17.34 20.12 -14.14
CA GLY A 8 -17.15 19.28 -15.33
C GLY A 8 -15.74 19.30 -15.91
N VAL A 9 -14.73 19.67 -15.11
CA VAL A 9 -13.32 19.72 -15.54
C VAL A 9 -12.68 18.33 -15.60
N THR A 10 -13.14 17.40 -14.75
CA THR A 10 -12.69 16.00 -14.72
C THR A 10 -13.82 15.08 -14.26
N ASP A 11 -13.85 13.84 -14.76
CA ASP A 11 -14.82 12.82 -14.34
C ASP A 11 -14.44 12.14 -13.02
N ALA A 12 -13.16 12.17 -12.65
CA ALA A 12 -12.65 11.48 -11.48
C ALA A 12 -11.41 12.15 -10.87
N ILE A 13 -11.11 11.77 -9.63
CA ILE A 13 -9.91 12.20 -8.89
C ILE A 13 -9.18 10.95 -8.42
N GLY A 14 -7.92 10.81 -8.83
CA GLY A 14 -7.03 9.79 -8.29
C GLY A 14 -6.51 10.19 -6.91
N LEU A 15 -6.55 9.27 -5.96
CA LEU A 15 -5.97 9.43 -4.64
C LEU A 15 -4.69 8.57 -4.55
N GLY A 16 -3.54 9.23 -4.43
CA GLY A 16 -2.25 8.56 -4.31
C GLY A 16 -1.89 8.27 -2.85
N ARG A 17 -0.80 8.89 -2.38
CA ARG A 17 -0.27 8.72 -1.02
C ARG A 17 -1.31 8.78 0.12
N PRO A 18 -2.33 9.67 0.10
CA PRO A 18 -3.36 9.66 1.14
C PRO A 18 -4.11 8.31 1.23
N SER A 19 -4.38 7.65 0.11
CA SER A 19 -5.02 6.32 0.08
C SER A 19 -4.05 5.18 0.40
N THR A 20 -2.75 5.36 0.15
CA THR A 20 -1.73 4.42 0.66
C THR A 20 -1.68 4.43 2.18
N THR A 21 -1.84 5.59 2.79
CA THR A 21 -1.85 5.79 4.24
C THR A 21 -3.11 5.26 4.91
N GLU A 22 -4.26 5.56 4.32
CA GLU A 22 -5.57 5.25 4.88
C GLU A 22 -6.41 4.66 3.75
N ILE A 23 -6.45 3.34 3.71
CA ILE A 23 -6.95 2.61 2.55
C ILE A 23 -8.44 2.79 2.31
N ASP A 24 -9.19 2.99 3.40
CA ASP A 24 -10.60 3.29 3.42
C ASP A 24 -10.91 4.80 3.29
N LEU A 25 -9.89 5.65 3.05
CA LEU A 25 -10.07 7.08 2.83
C LEU A 25 -11.13 7.42 1.77
N PRO A 26 -11.20 6.73 0.61
CA PRO A 26 -12.26 6.99 -0.37
C PRO A 26 -13.66 6.79 0.24
N ALA A 27 -13.84 5.73 1.05
CA ALA A 27 -15.11 5.46 1.71
C ALA A 27 -15.43 6.51 2.79
N LYS A 28 -14.43 6.94 3.58
CA LYS A 28 -14.57 7.99 4.59
C LYS A 28 -14.88 9.36 4.00
N ILE A 29 -14.30 9.70 2.85
CA ILE A 29 -14.66 10.94 2.11
C ILE A 29 -16.15 10.90 1.74
N LEU A 30 -16.64 9.78 1.21
CA LEU A 30 -18.02 9.66 0.73
C LEU A 30 -19.05 9.55 1.86
N LYS A 31 -18.75 8.79 2.93
CA LYS A 31 -19.69 8.51 4.02
C LYS A 31 -19.64 9.59 5.12
N ASP A 32 -18.44 10.02 5.48
CA ASP A 32 -18.19 10.83 6.68
C ASP A 32 -17.75 12.26 6.34
N GLY A 33 -17.54 12.58 5.06
CA GLY A 33 -17.16 13.94 4.62
C GLY A 33 -15.75 14.36 5.02
N VAL A 34 -14.87 13.39 5.32
CA VAL A 34 -13.48 13.66 5.72
C VAL A 34 -12.73 14.36 4.58
N GLN A 35 -11.88 15.33 4.90
CA GLN A 35 -11.16 16.15 3.91
C GLN A 35 -9.74 15.64 3.60
N SER A 36 -9.18 14.79 4.47
CA SER A 36 -7.80 14.30 4.36
C SER A 36 -7.61 12.98 5.11
N ALA A 37 -6.52 12.26 4.82
CA ALA A 37 -6.06 11.19 5.71
C ALA A 37 -5.63 11.75 7.07
N LYS A 38 -5.70 10.93 8.13
CA LYS A 38 -5.35 11.34 9.50
C LYS A 38 -3.86 11.65 9.69
N LEU A 39 -2.96 10.82 9.16
CA LEU A 39 -1.52 10.97 9.37
C LEU A 39 -0.72 10.17 8.34
N ASN A 40 0.05 10.83 7.49
CA ASN A 40 0.92 10.15 6.53
C ASN A 40 2.28 9.80 7.15
N LEU A 41 2.39 8.61 7.74
CA LEU A 41 3.61 8.10 8.38
C LEU A 41 4.76 7.79 7.38
N SER A 42 4.49 7.94 6.08
CA SER A 42 5.44 7.72 4.99
C SER A 42 5.77 9.00 4.20
N GLU A 43 5.23 10.17 4.58
CA GLU A 43 5.12 11.35 3.70
C GLU A 43 6.44 11.84 3.08
N ASN A 44 7.55 11.66 3.82
CA ASN A 44 8.87 12.13 3.45
C ASN A 44 9.80 11.04 2.88
N ASP A 45 9.33 9.79 2.77
CA ASP A 45 10.12 8.67 2.24
C ASP A 45 9.44 8.04 1.03
N LEU A 46 9.78 8.55 -0.15
CA LEU A 46 9.23 8.08 -1.42
C LEU A 46 9.51 6.59 -1.67
N LYS A 47 10.63 6.05 -1.19
CA LYS A 47 10.98 4.63 -1.39
C LYS A 47 10.08 3.75 -0.55
N VAL A 48 9.88 4.12 0.71
CA VAL A 48 8.99 3.39 1.63
C VAL A 48 7.54 3.51 1.18
N SER A 49 7.04 4.71 0.83
CA SER A 49 5.69 4.83 0.26
C SER A 49 5.54 3.98 -1.01
N GLY A 50 6.58 3.98 -1.86
CA GLY A 50 6.77 3.13 -3.03
C GLY A 50 6.48 1.66 -2.77
N ALA A 51 7.23 1.12 -1.81
CA ALA A 51 7.14 -0.27 -1.41
C ALA A 51 5.77 -0.59 -0.79
N ILE A 52 5.22 0.30 0.04
CA ILE A 52 3.92 0.10 0.70
C ILE A 52 2.80 -0.05 -0.33
N TYR A 53 2.63 0.90 -1.27
CA TYR A 53 1.53 0.77 -2.24
C TYR A 53 1.72 -0.42 -3.17
N SER A 54 2.97 -0.76 -3.51
CA SER A 54 3.27 -1.94 -4.34
C SER A 54 2.89 -3.23 -3.61
N PHE A 55 3.17 -3.29 -2.32
CA PHE A 55 2.78 -4.40 -1.44
C PHE A 55 1.26 -4.48 -1.30
N GLN A 56 0.57 -3.37 -1.01
CA GLN A 56 -0.90 -3.33 -0.94
C GLN A 56 -1.55 -3.77 -2.26
N MET A 57 -1.02 -3.37 -3.42
CA MET A 57 -1.50 -3.85 -4.72
C MET A 57 -1.29 -5.36 -4.90
N TRP A 58 -0.14 -5.88 -4.48
CA TRP A 58 0.12 -7.33 -4.49
C TRP A 58 -0.83 -8.07 -3.54
N GLN A 59 -1.16 -7.53 -2.37
CA GLN A 59 -2.11 -8.14 -1.44
C GLN A 59 -3.53 -8.13 -2.05
N ALA A 60 -3.95 -7.02 -2.64
CA ALA A 60 -5.25 -6.89 -3.29
C ALA A 60 -5.43 -7.87 -4.45
N GLN A 61 -4.35 -8.24 -5.15
CA GLN A 61 -4.42 -9.23 -6.23
C GLN A 61 -4.69 -10.67 -5.74
N GLN A 62 -4.41 -10.96 -4.46
CA GLN A 62 -4.60 -12.31 -3.90
C GLN A 62 -6.08 -12.62 -3.64
N THR A 63 -6.92 -11.59 -3.53
CA THR A 63 -8.35 -11.72 -3.24
C THR A 63 -9.16 -11.54 -4.52
N PRO A 64 -9.76 -12.60 -5.09
CA PRO A 64 -10.63 -12.46 -6.24
C PRO A 64 -11.83 -11.57 -5.92
N TYR A 65 -12.14 -10.65 -6.81
CA TYR A 65 -13.32 -9.81 -6.67
C TYR A 65 -14.61 -10.66 -6.57
N LYS A 66 -15.39 -10.41 -5.52
CA LYS A 66 -16.74 -10.94 -5.34
C LYS A 66 -17.64 -9.82 -4.85
N GLU A 67 -18.89 -9.85 -5.26
CA GLU A 67 -19.88 -8.88 -4.78
C GLU A 67 -19.99 -8.97 -3.25
N GLY A 68 -19.92 -7.81 -2.57
CA GLY A 68 -19.99 -7.73 -1.11
C GLY A 68 -18.68 -8.00 -0.35
N VAL A 69 -17.57 -8.29 -1.04
CA VAL A 69 -16.24 -8.39 -0.39
C VAL A 69 -15.77 -7.01 0.07
N ASP A 70 -15.15 -6.92 1.24
CA ASP A 70 -14.42 -5.72 1.62
C ASP A 70 -13.06 -5.72 0.90
N LEU A 71 -12.89 -4.80 -0.04
CA LEU A 71 -11.67 -4.67 -0.83
C LEU A 71 -10.46 -4.21 0.00
N ASN A 72 -10.69 -3.72 1.22
CA ASN A 72 -9.64 -3.30 2.13
C ASN A 72 -9.21 -4.43 3.08
N GLU A 73 -9.99 -5.51 3.15
CA GLU A 73 -9.69 -6.63 4.02
C GLU A 73 -8.35 -7.27 3.64
N GLY A 74 -7.52 -7.50 4.65
CA GLY A 74 -6.22 -8.12 4.49
C GLY A 74 -5.11 -7.23 3.93
N LEU A 75 -5.42 -5.98 3.56
CA LEU A 75 -4.42 -5.03 3.08
C LEU A 75 -3.63 -4.43 4.25
N LEU A 76 -2.37 -4.08 3.99
CA LEU A 76 -1.49 -3.44 4.97
C LEU A 76 -2.05 -2.09 5.40
N ASP A 77 -2.41 -1.98 6.67
CA ASP A 77 -2.83 -0.72 7.29
C ASP A 77 -1.62 0.00 7.91
N VAL A 78 -1.24 1.11 7.30
CA VAL A 78 -0.10 1.94 7.73
C VAL A 78 -0.55 3.17 8.52
N SER A 79 -1.77 3.17 9.04
CA SER A 79 -2.21 4.13 10.05
C SER A 79 -1.62 3.84 11.44
N ASP A 80 -1.10 2.62 11.65
CA ASP A 80 -0.41 2.18 12.86
C ASP A 80 1.12 2.38 12.77
N PRO A 81 1.74 3.20 13.65
CA PRO A 81 3.19 3.39 13.70
C PRO A 81 4.02 2.12 13.91
N GLU A 82 3.49 1.11 14.61
CA GLU A 82 4.21 -0.15 14.83
C GLU A 82 4.33 -0.92 13.52
N VAL A 83 3.22 -1.04 12.77
CA VAL A 83 3.19 -1.65 11.44
C VAL A 83 4.16 -0.96 10.48
N VAL A 84 4.20 0.37 10.49
CA VAL A 84 5.12 1.14 9.65
C VAL A 84 6.58 0.86 10.02
N THR A 85 6.87 0.71 11.31
CA THR A 85 8.22 0.43 11.79
C THR A 85 8.67 -0.98 11.39
N GLU A 86 7.80 -1.98 11.57
CA GLU A 86 8.06 -3.35 11.12
C GLU A 86 8.29 -3.43 9.61
N PHE A 87 7.43 -2.76 8.83
CA PHE A 87 7.57 -2.73 7.38
C PHE A 87 8.88 -2.05 6.94
N LYS A 88 9.24 -0.91 7.54
CA LYS A 88 10.51 -0.21 7.26
C LYS A 88 11.72 -1.09 7.56
N ASN A 89 11.68 -1.86 8.64
CA ASN A 89 12.76 -2.78 9.01
C ASN A 89 12.91 -3.91 7.98
N GLY A 90 11.80 -4.53 7.55
CA GLY A 90 11.84 -5.55 6.49
C GLY A 90 12.28 -4.98 5.14
N PHE A 91 11.78 -3.81 4.78
CA PHE A 91 12.19 -3.11 3.56
C PHE A 91 13.68 -2.73 3.57
N SER A 92 14.21 -2.30 4.72
CA SER A 92 15.65 -2.01 4.87
C SER A 92 16.50 -3.24 4.61
N LYS A 93 16.13 -4.39 5.19
CA LYS A 93 16.82 -5.68 4.95
C LYS A 93 16.76 -6.11 3.48
N PHE A 94 15.62 -5.92 2.83
CA PHE A 94 15.47 -6.18 1.40
C PHE A 94 16.42 -5.29 0.57
N ILE A 95 16.48 -4.00 0.86
CA ILE A 95 17.37 -3.06 0.16
C ILE A 95 18.85 -3.37 0.41
N GLU A 96 19.23 -3.75 1.65
CA GLU A 96 20.59 -4.19 1.98
C GLU A 96 21.04 -5.41 1.17
N ASN A 97 20.09 -6.26 0.76
CA ASN A 97 20.35 -7.48 -0.01
C ASN A 97 19.89 -7.38 -1.48
N ILE A 98 19.72 -6.16 -2.00
CA ILE A 98 19.12 -5.95 -3.33
C ILE A 98 19.90 -6.67 -4.44
N ASP A 99 21.23 -6.72 -4.37
CA ASP A 99 22.07 -7.40 -5.36
C ASP A 99 21.77 -8.90 -5.41
N VAL A 100 21.61 -9.55 -4.25
CA VAL A 100 21.24 -10.96 -4.14
C VAL A 100 19.86 -11.20 -4.74
N HIS A 101 18.90 -10.30 -4.51
CA HIS A 101 17.56 -10.40 -5.08
C HIS A 101 17.56 -10.17 -6.60
N LEU A 102 18.40 -9.26 -7.11
CA LEU A 102 18.58 -9.02 -8.54
C LEU A 102 19.24 -10.20 -9.26
N GLU A 103 20.21 -10.86 -8.63
CA GLU A 103 20.81 -12.09 -9.13
C GLU A 103 19.78 -13.23 -9.18
N LYS A 104 19.05 -13.49 -8.09
CA LYS A 104 17.98 -14.49 -8.03
C LYS A 104 16.91 -14.28 -9.11
N SER A 105 16.62 -13.02 -9.43
CA SER A 105 15.59 -12.64 -10.40
C SER A 105 16.08 -12.60 -11.86
N ASN A 106 17.34 -12.94 -12.14
CA ASN A 106 17.98 -12.73 -13.44
C ASN A 106 17.76 -11.29 -13.96
N GLY A 107 17.85 -10.30 -13.07
CA GLY A 107 17.67 -8.88 -13.38
C GLY A 107 16.23 -8.46 -13.68
N ARG A 108 15.21 -9.27 -13.35
CA ARG A 108 13.79 -8.93 -13.57
C ARG A 108 13.23 -8.13 -12.40
N PRO A 109 12.75 -6.88 -12.62
CA PRO A 109 12.20 -6.02 -11.56
C PRO A 109 10.91 -6.55 -10.90
N LEU A 110 10.18 -7.44 -11.57
CA LEU A 110 8.87 -7.96 -11.12
C LEU A 110 8.94 -8.81 -9.84
N LEU A 111 10.11 -9.30 -9.45
CA LEU A 111 10.31 -10.08 -8.22
C LEU A 111 10.52 -9.21 -6.96
N PHE A 112 10.38 -7.88 -7.09
CA PHE A 112 10.55 -6.94 -5.97
C PHE A 112 9.63 -7.28 -4.78
N VAL A 113 8.35 -7.57 -5.03
CA VAL A 113 7.40 -7.82 -3.94
C VAL A 113 7.62 -9.21 -3.31
N ASP A 114 7.85 -10.24 -4.13
CA ASP A 114 8.11 -11.61 -3.63
C ASP A 114 9.39 -11.66 -2.78
N SER A 115 10.44 -10.94 -3.20
CA SER A 115 11.68 -10.82 -2.43
C SER A 115 11.53 -9.95 -1.17
N LEU A 116 10.68 -8.93 -1.23
CA LEU A 116 10.36 -8.12 -0.06
C LEU A 116 9.60 -8.94 0.99
N ILE A 117 8.67 -9.80 0.57
CA ILE A 117 7.91 -10.71 1.44
C ILE A 117 8.83 -11.60 2.27
N GLU A 118 9.91 -12.14 1.68
CA GLU A 118 10.90 -12.95 2.41
C GLU A 118 11.55 -12.21 3.60
N ASN A 119 11.52 -10.87 3.59
CA ASN A 119 12.14 -10.01 4.59
C ASN A 119 11.14 -9.35 5.54
N LEU A 120 9.83 -9.48 5.27
CA LEU A 120 8.76 -8.96 6.13
C LEU A 120 8.37 -9.99 7.20
N PRO A 121 7.96 -9.55 8.41
CA PRO A 121 7.42 -10.45 9.41
C PRO A 121 6.12 -11.10 8.93
N GLU A 122 5.91 -12.37 9.31
CA GLU A 122 4.72 -13.15 8.91
C GLU A 122 3.40 -12.45 9.27
N SER A 123 3.37 -11.68 10.36
CA SER A 123 2.22 -10.87 10.80
C SER A 123 1.72 -9.89 9.74
N LEU A 124 2.61 -9.38 8.89
CA LEU A 124 2.28 -8.46 7.81
C LEU A 124 1.95 -9.18 6.50
N VAL A 125 2.44 -10.41 6.33
CA VAL A 125 2.25 -11.22 5.11
C VAL A 125 0.94 -12.00 5.17
N LEU A 126 0.63 -12.62 6.32
CA LEU A 126 -0.55 -13.49 6.51
C LEU A 126 -1.88 -12.74 6.45
N LYS A 127 -1.90 -11.42 6.68
CA LYS A 127 -3.10 -10.59 6.45
C LYS A 127 -3.60 -10.71 5.00
N ALA A 128 -2.75 -11.09 4.04
CA ALA A 128 -3.11 -11.23 2.63
C ALA A 128 -3.63 -12.62 2.20
N GLN A 129 -3.72 -13.59 3.11
CA GLN A 129 -4.04 -14.99 2.78
C GLN A 129 -5.30 -15.54 3.47
N ALA A 130 -5.93 -14.75 4.35
CA ALA A 130 -7.19 -15.09 5.04
C ALA A 130 -8.38 -14.50 4.28
#